data_AF-A0A6A5ABK0-F1
#
_entry.id   AF-A0A6A5ABK0-F1
#
_cell.length_a   1.000
_cell.length_b   1.000
_cell.length_c   1.000
_cell.angle_alpha   90.00
_cell.angle_beta   90.00
_cell.angle_gamma   90.00
#
_symmetry.space_group_name_H-M   'P 1'
#
loop_
_entity.id
_entity.type
_entity.pdbx_description
1 polymer ?
#
loop_
_entity_poly.entity_id
_entity_poly.type
_entity_poly.pdbx_seq_one_letter_code
_entity_poly.pdbx_strand_id
1 'polypeptide(L)'
;AYQASNTRQEKYVAQLERGQIPGNELLQQEDELELIYEGIKYKIRAARSGEITFTLYCNDSYVQANIRTLSDGGYLVLLNGKSHVAYATKEAQGLRLIVDGNTCVFTNEYDPTRL
;
A
#
# COMPACT_ATOMS: atom_id res chain seq x y z
N ALA A 1 -0.17 1.71 -1.29
CA ALA A 1 -0.92 2.82 -0.68
C ALA A 1 -0.27 3.30 0.62
N TYR A 2 -0.35 2.56 1.75
CA TYR A 2 0.17 3.02 3.05
C TYR A 2 1.60 3.57 3.00
N GLN A 3 2.56 2.77 2.51
CA GLN A 3 3.96 3.18 2.36
C GLN A 3 4.10 4.41 1.47
N ALA A 4 3.45 4.42 0.31
CA ALA A 4 3.52 5.52 -0.65
C ALA A 4 2.97 6.84 -0.06
N SER A 5 1.84 6.78 0.64
CA SER A 5 1.24 7.94 1.32
C SER A 5 2.17 8.49 2.41
N ASN A 6 2.76 7.63 3.25
CA ASN A 6 3.69 8.07 4.28
C ASN A 6 4.95 8.68 3.67
N THR A 7 5.53 8.09 2.63
CA THR A 7 6.68 8.67 1.93
C THR A 7 6.35 10.03 1.30
N ARG A 8 5.14 10.22 0.75
CA ARG A 8 4.72 11.54 0.23
C ARG A 8 4.62 12.57 1.35
N GLN A 9 4.04 12.19 2.49
CA GLN A 9 3.91 13.04 3.67
C GLN A 9 5.30 13.45 4.23
N GLU A 10 6.21 12.49 4.39
CA GLU A 10 7.59 12.73 4.82
C GLU A 10 8.32 13.70 3.88
N LYS A 11 8.18 13.49 2.57
CA LYS A 11 8.75 14.40 1.56
C LYS A 11 8.16 15.81 1.63
N TYR A 12 6.86 15.93 1.84
CA TYR A 12 6.18 17.22 1.98
C TYR A 12 6.76 18.00 3.16
N VAL A 13 6.86 17.36 4.32
CA VAL A 13 7.44 17.96 5.54
C VAL A 13 8.90 18.34 5.32
N ALA A 14 9.71 17.45 4.75
CA ALA A 14 11.12 17.70 4.50
C ALA A 14 11.38 18.88 3.54
N GLN A 15 10.49 19.14 2.59
CA GLN A 15 10.56 20.31 1.71
C GLN A 15 10.23 21.61 2.47
N LEU A 16 9.19 21.58 3.31
CA LEU A 16 8.84 22.73 4.17
C LEU A 16 9.96 23.09 5.14
N GLU A 17 10.61 22.10 5.76
CA GLU A 17 11.75 22.30 6.67
C GLU A 17 12.94 22.97 5.97
N ARG A 18 13.04 22.83 4.65
CA ARG A 18 14.07 23.48 3.82
C ARG A 18 13.60 24.83 3.24
N GLY A 19 12.42 25.32 3.64
CA GLY A 19 11.83 26.56 3.14
C GLY A 19 11.29 26.48 1.71
N GLN A 20 11.09 25.27 1.17
CA GLN A 20 10.52 25.05 -0.16
C GLN A 20 9.00 24.93 -0.05
N ILE A 21 8.27 25.44 -1.05
CA ILE A 21 6.82 25.22 -1.19
C ILE A 21 6.63 23.88 -1.92
N PRO A 22 6.09 22.84 -1.25
CA PRO A 22 5.94 21.54 -1.90
C PRO A 22 4.75 21.53 -2.87
N GLY A 23 4.84 20.69 -3.89
CA GLY A 23 3.77 20.49 -4.85
C GLY A 23 2.54 19.77 -4.25
N ASN A 24 1.36 20.08 -4.79
CA ASN A 24 0.08 19.52 -4.33
C ASN A 24 -0.02 18.00 -4.55
N GLU A 25 0.75 17.45 -5.48
CA GLU A 25 0.82 16.01 -5.75
C GLU A 25 1.26 15.18 -4.54
N LEU A 26 2.06 15.77 -3.64
CA LEU A 26 2.47 15.11 -2.40
C LEU A 26 1.32 14.98 -1.39
N LEU A 27 0.23 15.72 -1.57
CA LEU A 27 -0.97 15.63 -0.74
C LEU A 27 -2.01 14.66 -1.31
N GLN A 28 -1.70 13.96 -2.41
CA GLN A 28 -2.59 12.97 -3.02
C GLN A 28 -2.97 11.87 -2.02
N GLN A 29 -4.29 11.70 -1.83
CA GLN A 29 -4.88 10.72 -0.91
C GLN A 29 -5.32 9.44 -1.59
N GLU A 30 -5.34 9.38 -2.93
CA GLU A 30 -5.74 8.20 -3.68
C GLU A 30 -4.53 7.59 -4.41
N ASP A 31 -4.36 6.28 -4.29
CA ASP A 31 -3.36 5.50 -5.00
C ASP A 31 -4.06 4.41 -5.82
N GLU A 32 -3.75 4.33 -7.11
CA GLU A 32 -4.11 3.18 -7.93
C GLU A 32 -3.05 2.10 -7.80
N LEU A 33 -3.49 0.86 -7.60
CA LEU A 33 -2.66 -0.30 -7.39
C LEU A 33 -3.07 -1.39 -8.37
N GLU A 34 -2.08 -1.99 -8.99
CA GLU A 34 -2.27 -3.13 -9.86
C GLU A 34 -1.36 -4.26 -9.41
N LEU A 35 -1.96 -5.40 -9.08
CA LEU A 35 -1.27 -6.54 -8.49
C LEU A 35 -1.79 -7.82 -9.12
N ILE A 36 -0.91 -8.79 -9.40
CA ILE A 36 -1.32 -10.10 -9.88
C ILE A 36 -1.12 -11.11 -8.76
N TYR A 37 -2.19 -11.79 -8.34
CA TYR A 37 -2.15 -12.83 -7.31
C TYR A 37 -2.77 -14.11 -7.86
N GLU A 38 -2.03 -15.22 -7.81
CA GLU A 38 -2.46 -16.53 -8.34
C GLU A 38 -2.98 -16.47 -9.79
N GLY A 39 -2.32 -15.66 -10.63
CA GLY A 39 -2.68 -15.47 -12.04
C GLY A 39 -3.88 -14.55 -12.29
N ILE A 40 -4.51 -14.01 -11.24
CA ILE A 40 -5.62 -13.07 -11.34
C ILE A 40 -5.08 -11.65 -11.14
N LYS A 41 -5.40 -10.76 -12.09
CA LYS A 41 -5.02 -9.34 -12.05
C LYS A 41 -6.07 -8.54 -11.27
N TYR A 42 -5.63 -7.91 -10.18
CA TYR A 42 -6.45 -7.05 -9.33
C TYR A 42 -6.10 -5.59 -9.59
N LYS A 43 -7.11 -4.79 -9.91
CA LYS A 43 -7.03 -3.33 -9.99
C LYS A 43 -7.74 -2.75 -8.77
N ILE A 44 -6.97 -2.14 -7.88
CA ILE A 44 -7.45 -1.65 -6.59
C ILE A 44 -7.20 -0.15 -6.54
N ARG A 45 -8.22 0.62 -6.20
CA ARG A 45 -8.07 2.03 -5.85
C ARG A 45 -8.05 2.14 -4.33
N ALA A 46 -7.00 2.72 -3.77
CA ALA A 46 -6.84 2.86 -2.33
C ALA A 46 -6.89 4.34 -1.94
N ALA A 47 -7.87 4.73 -1.14
CA ALA A 47 -7.99 6.09 -0.63
C ALA A 47 -7.61 6.12 0.86
N ARG A 48 -6.72 7.04 1.26
CA ARG A 48 -6.48 7.34 2.67
C ARG A 48 -7.67 8.14 3.20
N SER A 49 -8.48 7.50 4.04
CA SER A 49 -9.71 8.05 4.60
C SER A 49 -9.57 8.48 6.07
N GLY A 50 -8.38 8.32 6.64
CA GLY A 50 -8.01 8.80 7.97
C GLY A 50 -6.51 8.69 8.21
N GLU A 51 -6.05 9.05 9.40
CA GLU A 51 -4.61 9.04 9.73
C GLU A 51 -3.99 7.65 9.53
N ILE A 52 -4.66 6.62 10.02
CA ILE A 52 -4.26 5.21 9.90
C ILE A 52 -5.24 4.40 9.05
N THR A 53 -6.24 5.05 8.46
CA THR A 53 -7.40 4.40 7.83
C THR A 53 -7.31 4.51 6.31
N PHE A 54 -7.52 3.37 5.64
CA PHE A 54 -7.56 3.28 4.19
C PHE A 54 -8.84 2.58 3.75
N THR A 55 -9.50 3.15 2.74
CA THR A 55 -10.62 2.52 2.05
C THR A 55 -10.12 1.99 0.71
N LEU A 56 -10.20 0.67 0.54
CA LEU A 56 -9.83 -0.03 -0.69
C LEU A 56 -11.09 -0.27 -1.50
N TYR A 57 -11.06 0.10 -2.78
CA TYR A 57 -12.12 -0.11 -3.75
C TYR A 57 -11.64 -1.13 -4.77
N CYS A 58 -12.48 -2.12 -5.06
CA CYS A 58 -12.24 -3.13 -6.08
C CYS A 58 -13.58 -3.47 -6.75
N ASN A 59 -13.66 -3.20 -8.06
CA ASN A 59 -14.91 -3.24 -8.82
C ASN A 59 -16.00 -2.42 -8.10
N ASP A 60 -17.18 -3.00 -7.90
CA ASP A 60 -18.33 -2.34 -7.25
C ASP A 60 -18.36 -2.54 -5.72
N SER A 61 -17.23 -2.93 -5.12
CA SER A 61 -17.12 -3.20 -3.69
C SER A 61 -16.02 -2.37 -3.03
N TYR A 62 -16.16 -2.16 -1.73
CA TYR A 62 -15.14 -1.49 -0.93
C TYR A 62 -14.97 -2.15 0.43
N VAL A 63 -13.79 -1.95 1.03
CA VAL A 63 -13.50 -2.35 2.40
C VAL A 63 -12.61 -1.33 3.07
N GLN A 64 -12.78 -1.12 4.37
CA GLN A 64 -11.96 -0.23 5.17
C GLN A 64 -11.01 -1.04 6.05
N ALA A 65 -9.74 -0.62 6.08
CA ALA A 65 -8.71 -1.20 6.92
C ALA A 65 -8.00 -0.10 7.72
N ASN A 66 -7.58 -0.42 8.95
CA ASN A 66 -6.64 0.43 9.68
C ASN A 66 -5.26 -0.24 9.70
N ILE A 67 -4.21 0.53 9.45
CA ILE A 67 -2.84 0.03 9.34
C ILE A 67 -1.97 0.77 10.34
N ARG A 68 -1.21 0.01 11.16
CA ARG A 68 -0.17 0.55 12.04
C ARG A 68 1.14 -0.16 11.79
N THR A 69 2.25 0.54 11.86
CA THR A 69 3.59 -0.06 11.83
C THR A 69 3.94 -0.67 13.18
N LEU A 70 4.50 -1.87 13.17
CA LEU A 70 5.05 -2.55 14.33
C LEU A 70 6.54 -2.21 14.48
N SER A 71 7.07 -2.37 15.69
CA SER A 71 8.48 -2.05 16.01
C SER A 71 9.48 -2.96 15.28
N ASP A 72 9.05 -4.13 14.83
CA ASP A 72 9.83 -5.11 14.08
C ASP A 72 9.81 -4.89 12.56
N GLY A 73 9.19 -3.80 12.10
CA GLY A 73 9.02 -3.49 10.67
C GLY A 73 7.82 -4.17 10.01
N GLY A 74 7.02 -4.93 10.75
CA GLY A 74 5.73 -5.45 10.31
C GLY A 74 4.62 -4.41 10.32
N TYR A 75 3.44 -4.85 9.92
CA TYR A 75 2.20 -4.06 9.91
C TYR A 75 1.13 -4.79 10.71
N LEU A 76 0.41 -4.07 11.57
CA LEU A 76 -0.83 -4.52 12.15
C LEU A 76 -1.99 -3.98 11.31
N VAL A 77 -2.71 -4.88 10.65
CA VAL A 77 -3.84 -4.58 9.78
C VAL A 77 -5.13 -4.95 10.52
N LEU A 78 -5.95 -3.97 10.86
CA LEU A 78 -7.28 -4.17 11.42
C LEU A 78 -8.30 -4.15 10.27
N LEU A 79 -8.93 -5.30 10.02
CA LEU A 79 -9.92 -5.50 8.97
C LEU A 79 -11.15 -6.18 9.57
N ASN A 80 -12.34 -5.60 9.39
CA ASN A 80 -13.61 -6.15 9.91
C ASN A 80 -13.56 -6.53 11.40
N GLY A 81 -12.92 -5.70 12.23
CA GLY A 81 -12.79 -5.91 13.67
C GLY A 81 -11.77 -6.98 14.08
N LYS A 82 -11.02 -7.55 13.14
CA LYS A 82 -9.94 -8.52 13.40
C LYS A 82 -8.58 -7.95 13.05
N SER A 83 -7.61 -8.21 13.92
CA SER A 83 -6.23 -7.79 13.73
C SER A 83 -5.43 -8.90 13.06
N HIS A 84 -4.68 -8.54 12.03
CA HIS A 84 -3.83 -9.41 11.25
C HIS A 84 -2.41 -8.83 11.23
N VAL A 85 -1.40 -9.67 11.48
CA VAL A 85 0.00 -9.25 11.37
C VAL A 85 0.47 -9.52 9.95
N ALA A 86 1.01 -8.50 9.30
CA ALA A 86 1.50 -8.58 7.93
C ALA A 86 2.97 -8.14 7.81
N TYR A 87 3.76 -8.87 7.05
CA TYR A 87 5.14 -8.50 6.68
C TYR A 87 5.24 -8.41 5.16
N ALA A 88 5.84 -7.34 4.65
CA ALA A 88 5.94 -7.06 3.23
C ALA A 88 7.40 -6.96 2.79
N THR A 89 7.80 -7.80 1.84
CA THR A 89 9.16 -7.82 1.27
C THR A 89 9.08 -7.63 -0.23
N LYS A 90 9.75 -6.59 -0.75
CA LYS A 90 9.85 -6.35 -2.19
C LYS A 90 10.95 -7.24 -2.77
N GLU A 91 10.61 -8.01 -3.80
CA GLU A 91 11.49 -8.93 -4.51
C GLU A 91 11.60 -8.50 -5.99
N ALA A 92 12.59 -9.04 -6.72
CA ALA A 92 12.74 -8.73 -8.15
C ALA A 92 11.49 -9.11 -8.98
N GLN A 93 10.82 -10.19 -8.59
CA GLN A 93 9.65 -10.74 -9.28
C GLN A 93 8.31 -10.15 -8.80
N GLY A 94 8.32 -9.32 -7.77
CA GLY A 94 7.11 -8.68 -7.24
C GLY A 94 7.15 -8.43 -5.74
N LEU A 95 6.05 -8.71 -5.05
CA LEU A 95 5.87 -8.45 -3.62
C LEU A 95 5.51 -9.75 -2.89
N ARG A 96 6.32 -10.12 -1.92
CA ARG A 96 5.99 -11.19 -0.95
C ARG A 96 5.31 -10.55 0.27
N LEU A 97 4.11 -11.00 0.57
CA LEU A 97 3.34 -10.59 1.74
C LEU A 97 3.11 -11.82 2.63
N ILE A 98 3.44 -11.74 3.91
CA ILE A 98 3.15 -12.78 4.89
C ILE A 98 2.07 -12.25 5.82
N VAL A 99 0.88 -12.85 5.83
CA VAL A 99 -0.27 -12.46 6.66
C VAL A 99 -0.62 -13.59 7.62
N ASP A 100 -0.52 -13.34 8.93
CA ASP A 100 -0.73 -14.34 9.98
C ASP A 100 0.06 -15.64 9.76
N GLY A 101 1.29 -15.53 9.26
CA GLY A 101 2.17 -16.65 8.93
C GLY A 101 1.92 -17.28 7.55
N ASN A 102 0.85 -16.91 6.85
CA ASN A 102 0.55 -17.40 5.50
C ASN A 102 1.23 -16.53 4.45
N THR A 103 1.91 -17.16 3.50
CA THR A 103 2.66 -16.44 2.46
C THR A 103 1.81 -16.25 1.20
N CYS A 104 1.68 -15.00 0.77
CA CYS A 104 1.07 -14.57 -0.48
C CYS A 104 2.14 -13.91 -1.36
N VAL A 105 2.21 -14.27 -2.65
CA VAL A 105 3.16 -13.67 -3.59
C VAL A 105 2.38 -12.95 -4.68
N PHE A 106 2.58 -11.64 -4.79
CA PHE A 106 2.08 -10.84 -5.89
C PHE A 106 3.16 -10.72 -6.95
N THR A 107 2.86 -11.10 -8.19
CA THR A 107 3.80 -11.03 -9.31
C THR A 107 3.66 -9.71 -10.06
N ASN A 108 4.76 -9.22 -10.60
CA ASN A 108 4.72 -8.14 -11.58
C ASN A 108 4.05 -8.62 -12.87
N GLU A 109 3.47 -7.70 -13.63
CA GLU A 109 3.00 -8.01 -14.98
C GLU A 109 4.20 -8.35 -15.88
N TYR A 110 4.18 -9.56 -16.45
CA TYR A 110 5.19 -10.00 -17.39
C TYR A 110 4.75 -9.62 -18.82
N ASP A 111 5.46 -8.68 -19.42
CA ASP A 111 5.32 -8.33 -20.83
C ASP A 111 6.39 -9.06 -21.64
N PRO A 112 6.05 -10.12 -22.39
CA PRO A 112 7.02 -10.92 -23.16
C PRO A 112 7.68 -10.14 -24.32
N THR A 113 7.20 -8.93 -24.64
CA THR A 113 7.80 -8.09 -25.68
C THR A 113 8.93 -7.19 -25.16
N ARG A 114 9.05 -7.06 -23.83
CA ARG A 114 10.08 -6.28 -23.14
C ARG A 114 11.22 -7.22 -22.73
N LEU A 115 12.11 -7.50 -23.69
CA LEU A 115 13.40 -8.15 -23.49
C LEU A 115 14.50 -7.10 -23.23
#